data_AF-A0A1M4XSW5-F1
#
_entry.id   AF-A0A1M4XSW5-F1
#
_cell.length_a   1.000
_cell.length_b   1.000
_cell.length_c   1.000
_cell.angle_alpha   90.00
_cell.angle_beta   90.00
_cell.angle_gamma   90.00
#
_symmetry.space_group_name_H-M   'P 1'
#
loop_
_entity.id
_entity.type
_entity.pdbx_description
1 polymer ?
#
loop_
_entity_poly.entity_id
_entity_poly.type
_entity_poly.pdbx_seq_one_letter_code
_entity_poly.pdbx_strand_id
1 'polypeptide(L)'
;MQKQQSFVPEKVEKFLTENGWEKVYDSLPDGHQTWQKYCQGFWELVIYSTEDGRHHCNLWRGSDAIKPEAVFSLRSIRAVLRRRGLAI
;
A
#
# COMPACT_ATOMS: atom_id res chain seq x y z
N MET A 1 6.42 8.06 26.45
CA MET A 1 6.47 7.10 25.33
C MET A 1 6.37 7.89 24.03
N GLN A 2 7.45 8.03 23.27
CA GLN A 2 7.39 8.64 21.94
C GLN A 2 6.49 7.74 21.08
N LYS A 3 5.40 8.29 20.52
CA LYS A 3 4.63 7.59 19.48
C LYS A 3 5.59 7.37 18.33
N GLN A 4 5.91 6.11 18.04
CA GLN A 4 6.64 5.72 16.84
C GLN A 4 5.82 6.25 15.66
N GLN A 5 6.34 7.24 14.95
CA GLN A 5 5.63 7.90 13.87
C GLN A 5 5.50 6.90 12.72
N SER A 6 4.28 6.49 12.38
CA SER A 6 4.07 5.51 11.31
C SER A 6 4.49 6.09 9.96
N PHE A 7 5.16 5.27 9.14
CA PHE A 7 5.66 5.64 7.82
C PHE A 7 4.55 5.98 6.83
N VAL A 8 3.46 5.22 6.89
CA VAL A 8 2.20 5.54 6.21
C VAL A 8 1.26 6.23 7.20
N PRO A 9 0.59 7.33 6.82
CA PRO A 9 -0.41 7.98 7.67
C PRO A 9 -1.44 6.98 8.21
N GLU A 10 -1.71 7.02 9.51
CA GLU A 10 -2.63 6.08 10.21
C GLU A 10 -3.98 5.93 9.50
N LYS A 11 -4.51 7.00 8.90
CA LYS A 11 -5.77 6.99 8.14
C LYS A 11 -5.75 6.07 6.91
N VAL A 12 -4.58 5.85 6.31
CA VAL A 12 -4.40 4.96 5.17
C VAL A 12 -4.24 3.53 5.64
N GLU A 13 -3.46 3.29 6.70
CA GLU A 13 -3.33 1.97 7.30
C GLU A 13 -4.68 1.44 7.76
N LYS A 14 -5.44 2.26 8.49
CA LYS A 14 -6.79 1.93 8.92
C LYS A 14 -7.69 1.58 7.73
N PHE A 15 -7.65 2.38 6.66
CA PHE A 15 -8.42 2.11 5.44
C PHE A 15 -8.04 0.77 4.79
N LEU A 16 -6.75 0.44 4.72
CA LEU A 16 -6.27 -0.83 4.16
C LEU A 16 -6.75 -2.01 5.01
N THR A 17 -6.54 -1.95 6.34
CA THR A 17 -6.98 -2.97 7.28
C THR A 17 -8.50 -3.19 7.23
N GLU A 18 -9.30 -2.12 7.23
CA GLU A 18 -10.77 -2.20 7.14
C GLU A 18 -11.24 -2.82 5.80
N ASN A 19 -10.42 -2.72 4.76
CA ASN A 19 -10.68 -3.33 3.47
C ASN A 19 -10.00 -4.69 3.30
N GLY A 20 -9.56 -5.32 4.40
CA GLY A 20 -8.99 -6.67 4.40
C GLY A 20 -7.68 -6.78 3.64
N TRP A 21 -6.86 -5.73 3.70
CA TRP A 21 -5.44 -5.80 3.37
C TRP A 21 -4.64 -6.09 4.64
N GLU A 22 -3.65 -6.96 4.52
CA GLU A 22 -2.77 -7.37 5.61
C GLU A 22 -1.39 -6.74 5.42
N LYS A 23 -0.86 -6.12 6.48
CA LYS A 23 0.51 -5.60 6.46
C LYS A 23 1.47 -6.76 6.67
N VAL A 24 2.42 -6.93 5.75
CA VAL A 24 3.35 -8.08 5.73
C VAL A 24 4.80 -7.68 5.97
N TYR A 25 5.16 -6.46 5.57
CA TYR A 25 6.52 -5.94 5.74
C TYR A 25 6.47 -4.43 6.00
N ASP A 26 7.33 -3.98 6.92
CA ASP A 26 7.45 -2.59 7.34
C ASP A 26 8.94 -2.29 7.62
N SER A 27 9.62 -1.58 6.72
CA SER A 27 11.02 -1.18 6.88
C SER A 27 11.11 0.32 7.08
N LEU A 28 11.29 0.74 8.33
CA LEU A 28 11.50 2.13 8.72
C LEU A 28 12.99 2.50 8.68
N PRO A 29 13.39 3.76 8.37
CA PRO A 29 12.55 4.94 8.11
C PRO A 29 12.40 5.34 6.62
N ASP A 30 13.26 4.84 5.74
CA ASP A 30 13.29 5.18 4.30
C ASP A 30 13.04 3.96 3.40
N GLY A 31 12.53 2.88 3.98
CA GLY A 31 12.18 1.63 3.31
C GLY A 31 10.67 1.49 3.11
N HIS A 32 10.27 0.60 2.22
CA HIS A 32 8.89 0.46 1.80
C HIS A 32 8.03 -0.33 2.81
N GLN A 33 6.73 -0.13 2.74
CA GLN A 33 5.71 -0.88 3.45
C GLN A 33 4.90 -1.71 2.45
N THR A 34 4.78 -3.01 2.72
CA THR A 34 4.07 -3.95 1.85
C THR A 34 2.78 -4.43 2.49
N TRP A 35 1.72 -4.43 1.70
CA TRP A 35 0.41 -4.95 2.04
C TRP A 35 -0.02 -6.01 1.05
N GLN A 36 -0.71 -7.04 1.52
CA GLN A 36 -1.23 -8.11 0.69
C GLN A 36 -2.72 -8.30 0.87
N LYS A 37 -3.40 -8.75 -0.18
CA LYS A 37 -4.82 -9.07 -0.15
C LYS A 37 -5.14 -10.21 -1.11
N TYR A 38 -5.92 -11.18 -0.62
CA TYR A 38 -6.52 -12.22 -1.47
C TYR A 38 -7.96 -11.83 -1.79
N CYS A 39 -8.17 -11.32 -3.01
CA CYS A 39 -9.50 -10.98 -3.53
C CYS A 39 -9.49 -11.12 -5.06
N GLN A 40 -10.21 -12.12 -5.58
CA GLN A 40 -10.20 -12.44 -7.02
C GLN A 40 -8.78 -12.67 -7.57
N GLY A 41 -7.91 -13.24 -6.73
CA GLY A 41 -6.48 -13.40 -6.95
C GLY A 41 -5.66 -12.80 -5.81
N PHE A 42 -4.34 -13.00 -5.89
CA PHE A 42 -3.38 -12.39 -4.98
C PHE A 42 -3.01 -10.98 -5.46
N TRP A 43 -3.05 -10.04 -4.53
CA TRP A 43 -2.66 -8.65 -4.74
C TRP A 43 -1.62 -8.23 -3.73
N GLU A 44 -0.66 -7.45 -4.20
CA GLU A 44 0.37 -6.84 -3.38
C GLU A 44 0.43 -5.34 -3.64
N LEU A 45 0.50 -4.57 -2.58
CA LEU A 45 0.62 -3.12 -2.59
C LEU A 45 1.88 -2.73 -1.84
N VAL A 46 2.86 -2.20 -2.58
CA VAL A 46 4.12 -1.70 -2.03
C VAL A 46 4.07 -0.19 -2.00
N ILE A 47 4.24 0.41 -0.83
CA ILE A 47 4.24 1.86 -0.60
C ILE A 47 5.65 2.27 -0.18
N TYR A 48 6.28 3.18 -0.91
CA TYR A 48 7.63 3.70 -0.60
C TYR A 48 7.63 5.22 -0.56
N SER A 49 8.50 5.81 0.27
CA SER A 49 8.73 7.24 0.30
C SER A 49 9.73 7.62 -0.79
N THR A 50 9.62 8.84 -1.29
CA THR A 50 10.58 9.47 -2.18
C THR A 50 11.35 10.53 -1.40
N GLU A 51 12.51 10.94 -1.91
CA GLU A 51 13.39 11.94 -1.26
C GLU A 51 12.69 13.28 -0.98
N ASP A 52 11.67 13.62 -1.78
CA ASP A 52 10.84 14.82 -1.60
C ASP A 52 9.69 14.66 -0.58
N GLY A 53 9.68 13.56 0.17
CA GLY A 53 8.70 13.26 1.22
C GLY A 53 7.34 12.80 0.70
N ARG A 54 7.21 12.50 -0.60
CA ARG A 54 5.98 11.92 -1.17
C ARG A 54 6.02 10.40 -1.05
N HIS A 55 4.85 9.79 -1.23
CA HIS A 55 4.71 8.33 -1.26
C HIS A 55 4.28 7.86 -2.65
N HIS A 56 5.00 6.88 -3.17
CA HIS A 56 4.66 6.12 -4.35
C HIS A 56 4.11 4.76 -3.95
N CYS A 57 3.16 4.27 -4.75
CA CYS A 57 2.46 3.02 -4.53
C CYS A 57 2.52 2.19 -5.82
N ASN A 58 3.05 0.97 -5.71
CA ASN A 58 3.01 -0.03 -6.76
C ASN A 58 2.01 -1.10 -6.37
N LEU A 59 0.99 -1.29 -7.20
CA LEU A 59 0.00 -2.34 -7.05
C LEU A 59 0.27 -3.43 -8.06
N TRP A 60 0.43 -4.66 -7.55
CA TRP A 60 0.77 -5.85 -8.29
C TRP A 60 -0.35 -6.87 -8.16
N ARG A 61 -0.57 -7.63 -9.24
CA ARG A 61 -1.46 -8.78 -9.26
C ARG A 61 -0.62 -10.03 -9.49
N GLY A 62 -0.43 -10.83 -8.45
CA GLY A 62 0.56 -11.92 -8.43
C GLY A 62 1.96 -11.44 -7.98
N SER A 63 2.66 -12.28 -7.23
CA SER A 63 4.05 -12.06 -6.77
C SER A 63 5.07 -12.07 -7.92
N ASP A 64 4.73 -12.74 -9.02
CA ASP A 64 5.68 -13.04 -10.11
C ASP A 64 5.51 -12.06 -11.30
N ALA A 65 4.79 -10.96 -11.09
CA ALA A 65 4.52 -9.99 -12.13
C ALA A 65 5.79 -9.21 -12.51
N ILE A 66 6.05 -9.08 -13.82
CA ILE A 66 7.23 -8.37 -14.36
C ILE A 66 7.14 -6.85 -14.15
N LYS A 67 5.91 -6.31 -14.02
CA LYS A 67 5.65 -4.88 -13.80
C LYS A 67 4.36 -4.69 -12.99
N PRO A 68 4.22 -3.56 -12.27
CA PRO A 68 3.00 -3.29 -11.51
C PRO A 68 1.81 -3.09 -12.45
N GLU A 69 0.63 -3.50 -12.00
CA GLU A 69 -0.64 -3.21 -12.67
C GLU A 69 -1.01 -1.74 -12.56
N ALA A 70 -0.60 -1.08 -11.46
CA ALA A 70 -0.76 0.35 -11.30
C ALA A 70 0.40 0.96 -10.52
N VAL A 71 0.84 2.14 -10.96
CA VAL A 71 1.73 3.02 -10.20
C VAL A 71 0.97 4.30 -9.92
N PHE A 72 0.88 4.69 -8.65
CA PHE A 72 0.14 5.88 -8.23
C PHE A 72 0.71 6.46 -6.94
N SER A 73 0.32 7.68 -6.62
CA SER A 73 0.67 8.31 -5.34
C SER A 73 -0.31 7.92 -4.23
N LEU A 74 0.14 7.91 -2.97
CA LEU A 74 -0.69 7.56 -1.82
C LEU A 74 -2.00 8.34 -1.71
N ARG A 75 -2.02 9.62 -2.11
CA ARG A 75 -3.25 10.45 -2.16
C ARG A 75 -4.39 9.83 -3.00
N SER A 76 -4.06 8.97 -3.95
CA SER A 76 -5.01 8.35 -4.89
C SER A 76 -5.43 6.94 -4.49
N ILE A 77 -4.89 6.39 -3.39
CA ILE A 77 -5.05 4.99 -3.01
C ILE A 77 -6.51 4.53 -2.95
N ARG A 78 -7.38 5.32 -2.30
CA ARG A 78 -8.80 4.99 -2.18
C ARG A 78 -9.47 4.86 -3.54
N ALA A 79 -9.24 5.83 -4.42
CA ALA A 79 -9.84 5.84 -5.76
C ALA A 79 -9.33 4.68 -6.61
N VAL A 80 -8.03 4.38 -6.54
CA VAL A 80 -7.41 3.30 -7.32
C VAL A 80 -7.90 1.93 -6.87
N LEU A 81 -7.94 1.66 -5.56
CA LEU A 81 -8.38 0.37 -5.04
C LEU A 81 -9.88 0.13 -5.27
N ARG A 82 -10.73 1.16 -5.09
CA ARG A 82 -12.17 1.05 -5.37
C ARG A 82 -12.47 0.77 -6.84
N ARG A 83 -11.80 1.47 -7.76
CA ARG A 83 -11.96 1.24 -9.22
C ARG A 83 -11.58 -0.19 -9.64
N ARG A 84 -10.78 -0.89 -8.83
CA ARG A 84 -10.34 -2.27 -9.06
C ARG A 84 -11.10 -3.31 -8.22
N GLY A 85 -12.11 -2.90 -7.44
CA GLY A 85 -12.84 -3.80 -6.55
C GLY A 85 -12.01 -4.36 -5.39
N LEU A 86 -10.92 -3.68 -5.02
CA LEU A 86 -10.01 -4.09 -3.93
C LEU A 86 -10.29 -3.38 -2.61
N ALA A 87 -11.28 -2.48 -2.60
CA ALA A 87 -11.79 -1.76 -1.44
C ALA A 87 -13.22 -1.28 -1.73
N ILE A 88 -13.99 -1.01 -0.66
CA ILE A 88 -15.34 -0.44 -0.67
C ILE A 88 -15.28 1.09 -0.53
#